data_AF-A0AAU8IC16-F1
#
_entry.id   AF-A0AAU8IC16-F1
#
_cell.length_a   1.000
_cell.length_b   1.000
_cell.length_c   1.000
_cell.angle_alpha   90.00
_cell.angle_beta   90.00
_cell.angle_gamma   90.00
#
_symmetry.space_group_name_H-M   'P 1'
#
loop_
_entity.id
_entity.type
_entity.pdbx_description
1 polymer ?
#
loop_
_entity_poly.entity_id
_entity_poly.type
_entity_poly.pdbx_seq_one_letter_code
_entity_poly.pdbx_strand_id
1 'polypeptide(L)'
;MKKKIFLTIGCIIVVLFAAGAGYVWHVLNSVKSAAGDMYETEGGNGNHAAVTDKKPINLLLLGVDERKGDRGRSDTIIGMTLNPNTKTMQMISIPRDTRTEMVGRGTMDKINAAYAYGGVKMAQDSVQNFTGDIPFDFYIKINMEGMSDLVDAVGGVTVNNKLDWHDEGYYQKGYHYARGNITLDTGAKAMGYVRMRHLDPQGDFGRNQRQRDVIMAIVNKMASVSSISRFTNILDALGSNVKTNLTYDDMKNIALNYRDAREHTIDYEVKGQSQKINGIYYLVVGSAEKQRVHDMISEQLGN
;
A
#
# COMPACT_ATOMS: atom_id res chain seq x y z
N MET A 1 -44.72 -11.81 -41.09
CA MET A 1 -44.05 -12.48 -39.94
C MET A 1 -42.62 -12.01 -39.71
N LYS A 2 -41.72 -12.00 -40.73
CA LYS A 2 -40.31 -11.58 -40.58
C LYS A 2 -40.11 -10.19 -39.94
N LYS A 3 -40.90 -9.18 -40.33
CA LYS A 3 -40.81 -7.80 -39.81
C LYS A 3 -41.11 -7.68 -38.30
N LYS A 4 -42.01 -8.51 -37.77
CA LYS A 4 -42.33 -8.56 -36.32
C LYS A 4 -41.20 -9.23 -35.53
N ILE A 5 -40.58 -10.27 -36.07
CA ILE A 5 -39.42 -10.95 -35.47
C ILE A 5 -38.21 -10.01 -35.36
N PHE A 6 -37.90 -9.25 -36.42
CA PHE A 6 -36.81 -8.26 -36.38
C PHE A 6 -37.06 -7.15 -35.34
N LEU A 7 -38.31 -6.69 -35.20
CA LEU A 7 -38.68 -5.70 -34.19
C LEU A 7 -38.49 -6.25 -32.77
N THR A 8 -38.96 -7.48 -32.50
CA THR A 8 -38.80 -8.13 -31.20
C THR A 8 -37.33 -8.37 -30.85
N ILE A 9 -36.51 -8.84 -31.79
CA ILE A 9 -35.07 -9.01 -31.59
C ILE A 9 -34.41 -7.64 -31.30
N GLY A 10 -34.76 -6.60 -32.05
CA GLY A 10 -34.28 -5.24 -31.80
C GLY A 10 -34.62 -4.73 -30.40
N CYS A 11 -35.87 -4.94 -29.94
CA CYS A 11 -36.28 -4.58 -28.58
C CYS A 11 -35.50 -5.35 -27.51
N ILE A 12 -35.27 -6.65 -27.68
CA ILE A 12 -34.48 -7.47 -26.75
C ILE A 12 -33.04 -6.95 -26.67
N ILE A 13 -32.42 -6.63 -27.81
CA ILE A 13 -31.08 -6.06 -27.85
C ILE A 13 -31.04 -4.72 -27.09
N VAL A 14 -32.00 -3.82 -27.31
CA VAL A 14 -32.07 -2.54 -26.59
C VAL A 14 -32.23 -2.75 -25.08
N VAL A 15 -33.07 -3.69 -24.64
CA VAL A 15 -33.24 -4.02 -23.22
C VAL A 15 -31.95 -4.59 -22.62
N LEU A 16 -31.25 -5.47 -23.34
CA LEU A 16 -29.97 -6.01 -22.89
C LEU A 16 -28.88 -4.93 -22.81
N PHE A 17 -28.84 -4.01 -23.79
CA PHE A 17 -27.94 -2.86 -23.75
C PHE A 17 -28.27 -1.91 -22.59
N ALA A 18 -29.55 -1.62 -22.36
CA ALA A 18 -29.99 -0.77 -21.24
C ALA A 18 -29.69 -1.41 -19.88
N ALA A 19 -29.93 -2.72 -19.74
CA ALA A 19 -29.59 -3.47 -18.54
C ALA A 19 -28.07 -3.51 -18.31
N GLY A 20 -27.29 -3.72 -19.37
CA GLY A 20 -25.83 -3.65 -19.31
C GLY A 20 -25.31 -2.27 -18.92
N ALA A 21 -25.85 -1.21 -19.53
CA ALA A 21 -25.51 0.17 -19.20
C ALA A 21 -25.90 0.54 -17.75
N GLY A 22 -27.08 0.10 -17.30
CA GLY A 22 -27.55 0.28 -15.94
C GLY A 22 -26.67 -0.43 -14.91
N TYR A 23 -26.24 -1.68 -15.21
CA TYR A 23 -25.30 -2.41 -14.36
C TYR A 23 -23.93 -1.72 -14.29
N VAL A 24 -23.37 -1.29 -15.43
CA VAL A 24 -22.11 -0.54 -15.47
C VAL A 24 -22.22 0.76 -14.67
N TRP A 25 -23.33 1.50 -14.82
CA TRP A 25 -23.57 2.73 -14.07
C TRP A 25 -23.64 2.48 -12.56
N HIS A 26 -24.36 1.44 -12.13
CA HIS A 26 -24.44 1.05 -10.72
C HIS A 26 -23.06 0.73 -10.15
N VAL A 27 -22.29 -0.11 -10.86
CA VAL A 27 -20.92 -0.49 -10.47
C VAL A 27 -20.01 0.74 -10.36
N LEU A 28 -20.03 1.65 -11.35
CA LEU A 28 -19.22 2.87 -11.31
C LEU A 28 -19.59 3.79 -10.13
N ASN A 29 -20.87 3.87 -9.77
CA ASN A 29 -21.31 4.69 -8.65
C ASN A 29 -20.92 4.11 -7.30
N SER A 30 -21.06 2.79 -7.10
CA SER A 30 -20.61 2.12 -5.87
C SER A 30 -19.13 2.37 -5.61
N VAL A 31 -18.33 2.32 -6.67
CA VAL A 31 -16.87 2.49 -6.58
C VAL A 31 -16.47 3.92 -6.31
N LYS A 32 -17.15 4.88 -6.94
CA LYS A 32 -16.95 6.30 -6.61
C LYS A 32 -17.33 6.59 -5.17
N SER A 33 -18.36 5.91 -4.64
CA SER A 33 -18.72 5.98 -3.22
C SER A 33 -17.61 5.40 -2.34
N ALA A 34 -17.13 4.19 -2.63
CA ALA A 34 -16.05 3.55 -1.87
C ALA A 34 -14.76 4.39 -1.89
N ALA A 35 -14.36 4.91 -3.06
CA ALA A 35 -13.23 5.83 -3.17
C ALA A 35 -13.46 7.14 -2.38
N GLY A 36 -14.70 7.63 -2.33
CA GLY A 36 -15.09 8.75 -1.47
C GLY A 36 -14.98 8.44 0.02
N ASP A 37 -15.34 7.23 0.44
CA ASP A 37 -15.22 6.77 1.83
C ASP A 37 -13.75 6.57 2.25
N MET A 38 -12.87 6.22 1.31
CA MET A 38 -11.43 6.15 1.52
C MET A 38 -10.76 7.53 1.56
N TYR A 39 -11.35 8.54 0.92
CA TYR A 39 -10.74 9.84 0.74
C TYR A 39 -10.66 10.64 2.05
N GLU A 40 -9.45 11.01 2.48
CA GLU A 40 -9.19 11.92 3.59
C GLU A 40 -7.96 12.81 3.32
N THR A 41 -8.02 14.06 3.79
CA THR A 41 -6.96 15.07 3.59
C THR A 41 -6.07 15.25 4.81
N GLU A 42 -6.03 14.28 5.74
CA GLU A 42 -5.20 14.36 6.95
C GLU A 42 -3.71 14.48 6.60
N GLY A 43 -3.23 13.76 5.57
CA GLY A 43 -1.88 13.90 4.99
C GLY A 43 -1.72 15.06 3.98
N GLY A 44 -2.70 15.95 3.88
CA GLY A 44 -2.76 17.02 2.88
C GLY A 44 -3.62 16.68 1.66
N ASN A 45 -3.83 17.67 0.78
CA ASN A 45 -4.73 17.53 -0.37
C ASN A 45 -4.17 16.64 -1.49
N GLY A 46 -2.88 16.36 -1.50
CA GLY A 46 -2.20 15.58 -2.52
C GLY A 46 -1.94 16.32 -3.84
N ASN A 47 -1.08 15.75 -4.68
CA ASN A 47 -0.61 16.36 -5.92
C ASN A 47 -1.27 15.75 -7.16
N HIS A 48 -2.58 15.96 -7.32
CA HIS A 48 -3.38 15.40 -8.43
C HIS A 48 -2.90 15.81 -9.82
N ALA A 49 -2.25 16.99 -9.92
CA ALA A 49 -1.68 17.47 -11.17
C ALA A 49 -0.52 16.57 -11.62
N ALA A 50 0.34 16.10 -10.71
CA ALA A 50 1.42 15.17 -11.05
C ALA A 50 0.89 13.86 -11.65
N VAL A 51 -0.22 13.33 -11.11
CA VAL A 51 -0.87 12.12 -11.64
C VAL A 51 -1.41 12.37 -13.05
N THR A 52 -2.11 13.48 -13.25
CA THR A 52 -2.72 13.87 -14.54
C THR A 52 -1.64 14.11 -15.61
N ASP A 53 -0.55 14.77 -15.24
CA ASP A 53 0.60 15.08 -16.11
C ASP A 53 1.53 13.88 -16.34
N LYS A 54 1.27 12.72 -15.69
CA LYS A 54 2.11 11.51 -15.75
C LYS A 54 3.56 11.78 -15.28
N LYS A 55 3.73 12.62 -14.27
CA LYS A 55 5.03 12.90 -13.64
C LYS A 55 5.39 11.79 -12.64
N PRO A 56 6.67 11.63 -12.26
CA PRO A 56 7.00 10.80 -11.10
C PRO A 56 6.22 11.26 -9.86
N ILE A 57 5.71 10.31 -9.08
CA ILE A 57 4.97 10.59 -7.83
C ILE A 57 5.58 9.81 -6.67
N ASN A 58 5.56 10.40 -5.48
CA ASN A 58 6.02 9.78 -4.24
C ASN A 58 4.84 9.55 -3.28
N LEU A 59 4.64 8.31 -2.84
CA LEU A 59 3.56 7.89 -1.95
C LEU A 59 4.11 7.37 -0.63
N LEU A 60 3.48 7.74 0.48
CA LEU A 60 3.75 7.15 1.79
C LEU A 60 2.76 6.04 2.10
N LEU A 61 3.24 4.80 2.22
CA LEU A 61 2.42 3.67 2.65
C LEU A 61 2.57 3.45 4.16
N LEU A 62 1.45 3.46 4.87
CA LEU A 62 1.35 3.26 6.31
C LEU A 62 0.49 2.04 6.63
N GLY A 63 1.10 1.01 7.24
CA GLY A 63 0.37 -0.11 7.83
C GLY A 63 0.20 0.13 9.33
N VAL A 64 -1.05 0.26 9.79
CA VAL A 64 -1.37 0.65 11.17
C VAL A 64 -2.02 -0.50 11.95
N ASP A 65 -1.60 -0.68 13.21
CA ASP A 65 -2.25 -1.60 14.17
C ASP A 65 -3.29 -0.84 15.00
N GLU A 66 -4.30 -0.31 14.32
CA GLU A 66 -5.43 0.38 14.96
C GLU A 66 -6.37 -0.61 15.66
N ARG A 67 -6.82 -0.26 16.86
CA ARG A 67 -7.78 -1.05 17.64
C ARG A 67 -8.84 -0.14 18.22
N LYS A 68 -10.00 -0.71 18.59
CA LYS A 68 -11.07 0.09 19.18
C LYS A 68 -10.58 0.79 20.46
N GLY A 69 -10.51 2.12 20.43
CA GLY A 69 -10.02 2.95 21.54
C GLY A 69 -8.50 3.17 21.57
N ASP A 70 -7.75 2.64 20.60
CA ASP A 70 -6.30 2.84 20.46
C ASP A 70 -5.96 3.20 19.00
N ARG A 71 -5.41 4.39 18.80
CA ARG A 71 -4.91 4.82 17.49
C ARG A 71 -3.81 3.91 16.96
N GLY A 72 -3.15 3.13 17.81
CA GLY A 72 -2.10 2.23 17.38
C GLY A 72 -0.86 2.97 16.87
N ARG A 73 0.01 2.24 16.18
CA ARG A 73 1.25 2.75 15.59
C ARG A 73 1.36 2.32 14.13
N SER A 74 2.12 3.07 13.34
CA SER A 74 2.49 2.67 11.98
C SER A 74 3.63 1.66 12.01
N ASP A 75 3.27 0.37 12.03
CA ASP A 75 4.24 -0.73 12.09
C ASP A 75 4.90 -1.02 10.73
N THR A 76 4.28 -0.54 9.65
CA THR A 76 4.83 -0.54 8.29
C THR A 76 4.92 0.89 7.79
N ILE A 77 6.10 1.32 7.36
CA ILE A 77 6.34 2.66 6.81
C ILE A 77 7.19 2.49 5.54
N ILE A 78 6.63 2.79 4.38
CA ILE A 78 7.30 2.63 3.09
C ILE A 78 7.12 3.90 2.28
N GLY A 79 8.23 4.51 1.85
CA GLY A 79 8.20 5.49 0.76
C GLY A 79 8.19 4.75 -0.57
N MET A 80 7.20 5.02 -1.42
CA MET A 80 7.03 4.41 -2.72
C MET A 80 7.08 5.46 -3.82
N THR A 81 8.08 5.39 -4.68
CA THR A 81 8.17 6.27 -5.85
C THR A 81 7.73 5.53 -7.10
N LEU A 82 6.81 6.10 -7.85
CA LEU A 82 6.37 5.58 -9.15
C LEU A 82 6.83 6.54 -10.25
N ASN A 83 7.77 6.09 -11.08
CA ASN A 83 8.27 6.85 -12.22
C ASN A 83 7.82 6.19 -13.54
N PRO A 84 6.82 6.75 -14.23
CA PRO A 84 6.33 6.19 -15.49
C PRO A 84 7.29 6.43 -16.67
N ASN A 85 8.21 7.39 -16.56
CA ASN A 85 9.17 7.73 -17.63
C ASN A 85 10.33 6.74 -17.67
N THR A 86 10.89 6.40 -16.50
CA THR A 86 11.94 5.39 -16.35
C THR A 86 11.38 3.98 -16.14
N LYS A 87 10.06 3.85 -16.09
CA LYS A 87 9.35 2.60 -15.82
C LYS A 87 9.82 1.91 -14.53
N THR A 88 10.09 2.72 -13.51
CA THR A 88 10.66 2.27 -12.24
C THR A 88 9.68 2.49 -11.09
N MET A 89 9.57 1.48 -10.24
CA MET A 89 8.89 1.53 -8.97
C MET A 89 9.92 1.26 -7.88
N GLN A 90 10.10 2.23 -7.00
CA GLN A 90 11.01 2.12 -5.87
C GLN A 90 10.20 2.02 -4.59
N MET A 91 10.58 1.10 -3.71
CA MET A 91 10.04 0.99 -2.35
C MET A 91 11.16 1.03 -1.34
N ILE A 92 11.14 2.05 -0.47
CA ILE A 92 12.08 2.21 0.63
C ILE A 92 11.33 1.99 1.94
N SER A 93 11.59 0.85 2.59
CA SER A 93 11.06 0.61 3.94
C SER A 93 11.90 1.31 5.00
N ILE A 94 11.21 2.03 5.87
CA ILE A 94 11.80 2.69 7.04
C ILE A 94 11.41 1.87 8.27
N PRO A 95 12.36 1.19 8.94
CA PRO A 95 12.05 0.37 10.11
C PRO A 95 11.33 1.19 11.19
N ARG A 96 10.27 0.63 11.78
CA ARG A 96 9.42 1.31 12.76
C ARG A 96 10.16 1.88 13.99
N ASP A 97 11.30 1.28 14.34
CA ASP A 97 12.14 1.66 15.49
C ASP A 97 13.15 2.78 15.14
N THR A 98 13.15 3.28 13.90
CA THR A 98 14.02 4.37 13.44
C THR A 98 13.86 5.59 14.35
N ARG A 99 14.96 6.03 14.97
CA ARG A 99 14.98 7.22 15.81
C ARG A 99 15.00 8.46 14.94
N THR A 100 13.92 9.23 14.99
CA THR A 100 13.79 10.48 14.25
C THR A 100 13.06 11.51 15.10
N GLU A 101 13.07 12.75 14.63
CA GLU A 101 12.23 13.79 15.21
C GLU A 101 10.76 13.51 14.85
N MET A 102 9.88 13.56 15.85
CA MET A 102 8.45 13.62 15.61
C MET A 102 8.06 15.07 15.32
N VAL A 103 7.91 15.37 14.04
CA VAL A 103 7.62 16.73 13.55
C VAL A 103 6.29 17.22 14.11
N GLY A 104 6.24 18.48 14.55
CA GLY A 104 5.09 19.05 15.26
C GLY A 104 5.09 18.78 16.77
N ARG A 105 5.91 17.85 17.27
CA ARG A 105 6.13 17.63 18.70
C ARG A 105 7.52 18.07 19.19
N GLY A 106 8.52 18.12 18.30
CA GLY A 106 9.87 18.58 18.61
C GLY A 106 10.67 17.64 19.52
N THR A 107 10.27 16.37 19.60
CA THR A 107 10.95 15.34 20.41
C THR A 107 11.44 14.19 19.55
N MET A 108 12.59 13.63 19.90
CA MET A 108 13.14 12.43 19.25
C MET A 108 12.50 11.16 19.82
N ASP A 109 11.91 10.33 18.98
CA ASP A 109 11.41 9.00 19.36
C ASP A 109 11.42 8.06 18.15
N LYS A 110 10.82 6.88 18.28
CA LYS A 110 10.61 5.93 17.18
C LYS A 110 9.66 6.53 16.17
N ILE A 111 9.99 6.39 14.88
CA ILE A 111 9.20 6.95 13.79
C ILE A 111 7.75 6.46 13.79
N ASN A 112 7.49 5.23 14.25
CA ASN A 112 6.12 4.70 14.32
C ASN A 112 5.24 5.36 15.39
N ALA A 113 5.84 6.03 16.38
CA ALA A 113 5.12 6.76 17.41
C ALA A 113 4.51 8.06 16.87
N ALA A 114 5.04 8.60 15.77
CA ALA A 114 4.49 9.79 15.11
C ALA A 114 3.01 9.61 14.77
N TYR A 115 2.62 8.43 14.27
CA TYR A 115 1.22 8.09 13.98
C TYR A 115 0.36 8.07 15.24
N ALA A 116 0.85 7.45 16.32
CA ALA A 116 0.10 7.36 17.58
C ALA A 116 -0.25 8.74 18.16
N TYR A 117 0.64 9.71 18.00
CA TYR A 117 0.46 11.04 18.58
C TYR A 117 -0.25 12.03 17.68
N GLY A 118 0.04 12.04 16.37
CA GLY A 118 -0.47 13.06 15.45
C GLY A 118 -1.05 12.50 14.16
N GLY A 119 -1.39 11.21 14.15
CA GLY A 119 -2.03 10.53 13.02
C GLY A 119 -1.19 10.56 11.75
N VAL A 120 -1.87 10.58 10.61
CA VAL A 120 -1.22 10.55 9.29
C VAL A 120 -0.32 11.76 9.12
N LYS A 121 -0.77 12.96 9.52
CA LYS A 121 -0.03 14.20 9.28
C LYS A 121 1.35 14.17 9.94
N MET A 122 1.40 13.85 11.23
CA MET A 122 2.67 13.80 11.97
C MET A 122 3.56 12.68 11.47
N ALA A 123 3.00 11.52 11.11
CA ALA A 123 3.75 10.43 10.51
C ALA A 123 4.40 10.86 9.19
N GLN A 124 3.63 11.47 8.29
CA GLN A 124 4.12 11.96 7.01
C GLN A 124 5.20 13.03 7.18
N ASP A 125 4.96 14.05 8.01
CA ASP A 125 5.94 15.11 8.24
C ASP A 125 7.25 14.58 8.84
N SER A 126 7.15 13.62 9.76
CA SER A 126 8.34 12.99 10.37
C SER A 126 9.12 12.15 9.37
N VAL A 127 8.45 11.50 8.42
CA VAL A 127 9.11 10.78 7.32
C VAL A 127 9.74 11.76 6.34
N GLN A 128 9.04 12.83 5.95
CA GLN A 128 9.59 13.88 5.08
C GLN A 128 10.88 14.46 5.65
N ASN A 129 10.86 14.87 6.92
CA ASN A 129 12.05 15.36 7.62
C ASN A 129 13.17 14.30 7.68
N PHE A 130 12.81 13.04 7.89
CA PHE A 130 13.78 11.93 7.88
C PHE A 130 14.45 11.75 6.50
N THR A 131 13.72 11.94 5.40
CA THR A 131 14.19 11.80 4.02
C THR A 131 14.77 13.09 3.43
N GLY A 132 15.07 14.10 4.25
CA GLY A 132 15.63 15.37 3.78
C GLY A 132 14.62 16.25 3.05
N ASP A 133 13.43 16.39 3.62
CA ASP A 133 12.34 17.27 3.18
C ASP A 133 11.77 16.96 1.79
N ILE A 134 11.97 15.74 1.29
CA ILE A 134 11.30 15.26 0.08
C ILE A 134 9.79 15.16 0.34
N PRO A 135 8.93 15.80 -0.46
CA PRO A 135 7.48 15.73 -0.27
C PRO A 135 6.95 14.34 -0.63
N PHE A 136 5.92 13.89 0.10
CA PHE A 136 5.07 12.81 -0.34
C PHE A 136 3.81 13.42 -0.96
N ASP A 137 3.60 13.16 -2.25
CA ASP A 137 2.45 13.62 -3.01
C ASP A 137 1.16 12.99 -2.48
N PHE A 138 1.24 11.74 -2.03
CA PHE A 138 0.09 11.00 -1.53
C PHE A 138 0.46 10.13 -0.33
N TYR A 139 -0.55 9.65 0.38
CA TYR A 139 -0.40 8.56 1.34
C TYR A 139 -1.48 7.51 1.14
N ILE A 140 -1.18 6.28 1.57
CA ILE A 140 -2.14 5.20 1.72
C ILE A 140 -1.96 4.63 3.12
N LYS A 141 -2.97 4.80 3.96
CA LYS A 141 -3.08 4.18 5.28
C LYS A 141 -3.96 2.95 5.18
N ILE A 142 -3.48 1.81 5.67
CA ILE A 142 -4.23 0.56 5.71
C ILE A 142 -4.09 -0.08 7.09
N ASN A 143 -5.21 -0.52 7.66
CA ASN A 143 -5.19 -1.30 8.90
C ASN A 143 -5.03 -2.81 8.59
N MET A 144 -4.90 -3.63 9.62
CA MET A 144 -4.68 -5.09 9.47
C MET A 144 -5.87 -5.80 8.80
N GLU A 145 -7.10 -5.33 9.03
CA GLU A 145 -8.32 -5.88 8.43
C GLU A 145 -8.36 -5.58 6.92
N GLY A 146 -8.11 -4.32 6.54
CA GLY A 146 -8.05 -3.90 5.14
C GLY A 146 -6.97 -4.62 4.35
N MET A 147 -5.83 -4.95 4.96
CA MET A 147 -4.80 -5.73 4.29
C MET A 147 -5.25 -7.18 4.04
N SER A 148 -5.97 -7.78 4.99
CA SER A 148 -6.58 -9.10 4.83
C SER A 148 -7.63 -9.08 3.72
N ASP A 149 -8.55 -8.11 3.77
CA ASP A 149 -9.64 -7.93 2.79
C ASP A 149 -9.09 -7.68 1.39
N LEU A 150 -8.02 -6.88 1.27
CA LEU A 150 -7.35 -6.62 -0.01
C LEU A 150 -6.80 -7.90 -0.64
N VAL A 151 -6.16 -8.76 0.16
CA VAL A 151 -5.64 -10.05 -0.33
C VAL A 151 -6.77 -10.96 -0.80
N ASP A 152 -7.87 -11.02 -0.05
CA ASP A 152 -9.05 -11.80 -0.44
C ASP A 152 -9.69 -11.24 -1.72
N ALA A 153 -9.82 -9.92 -1.83
CA ALA A 153 -10.42 -9.24 -2.97
C ALA A 153 -9.63 -9.42 -4.27
N VAL A 154 -8.28 -9.48 -4.19
CA VAL A 154 -7.45 -9.79 -5.36
C VAL A 154 -7.40 -11.29 -5.68
N GLY A 155 -8.03 -12.14 -4.85
CA GLY A 155 -8.08 -13.60 -5.02
C GLY A 155 -6.77 -14.29 -4.65
N GLY A 156 -6.14 -13.83 -3.56
CA GLY A 156 -4.88 -14.33 -3.06
C GLY A 156 -3.65 -13.86 -3.86
N VAL A 157 -2.48 -14.03 -3.24
CA VAL A 157 -1.19 -13.58 -3.79
C VAL A 157 -0.14 -14.68 -3.72
N THR A 158 0.84 -14.64 -4.64
CA THR A 158 1.96 -15.59 -4.65
C THR A 158 3.25 -14.87 -4.27
N VAL A 159 3.99 -15.41 -3.31
CA VAL A 159 5.27 -14.87 -2.82
C VAL A 159 6.35 -15.95 -2.86
N ASN A 160 7.62 -15.52 -2.96
CA ASN A 160 8.76 -16.42 -2.86
C ASN A 160 9.26 -16.48 -1.41
N ASN A 161 8.74 -17.43 -0.63
CA ASN A 161 9.10 -17.60 0.76
C ASN A 161 10.50 -18.23 0.91
N LYS A 162 11.35 -17.62 1.74
CA LYS A 162 12.74 -18.04 1.95
C LYS A 162 12.93 -19.05 3.07
N LEU A 163 11.92 -19.24 3.92
CA LEU A 163 11.98 -20.07 5.12
C LEU A 163 10.87 -21.11 5.11
N ASP A 164 11.10 -22.26 5.73
CA ASP A 164 10.04 -23.23 6.00
C ASP A 164 9.61 -23.09 7.47
N TRP A 165 8.33 -22.81 7.74
CA TRP A 165 7.86 -22.55 9.10
C TRP A 165 6.34 -22.72 9.25
N HIS A 166 5.87 -22.88 10.48
CA HIS A 166 4.45 -22.97 10.83
C HIS A 166 4.01 -21.77 11.64
N ASP A 167 2.79 -21.29 11.42
CA ASP A 167 2.19 -20.24 12.25
C ASP A 167 1.93 -20.79 13.67
N GLU A 168 2.70 -20.29 14.64
CA GLU A 168 2.58 -20.62 16.06
C GLU A 168 1.54 -19.75 16.79
N GLY A 169 0.81 -18.89 16.06
CA GLY A 169 -0.17 -17.95 16.60
C GLY A 169 0.17 -16.47 16.35
N TYR A 170 0.99 -16.16 15.35
CA TYR A 170 1.26 -14.81 14.87
C TYR A 170 0.00 -14.15 14.30
N TYR A 171 -0.84 -14.92 13.62
CA TYR A 171 -2.20 -14.52 13.29
C TYR A 171 -3.20 -15.62 13.63
N GLN A 172 -3.00 -16.82 13.09
CA GLN A 172 -3.85 -17.98 13.38
C GLN A 172 -3.00 -19.24 13.32
N LYS A 173 -3.08 -20.07 14.36
CA LYS A 173 -2.34 -21.34 14.40
C LYS A 173 -2.75 -22.25 13.25
N GLY A 174 -1.77 -22.96 12.69
CA GLY A 174 -2.00 -24.09 11.79
C GLY A 174 -1.69 -23.86 10.31
N TYR A 175 -1.29 -22.64 9.92
CA TYR A 175 -0.76 -22.43 8.57
C TYR A 175 0.68 -22.92 8.45
N HIS A 176 0.98 -23.69 7.40
CA HIS A 176 2.34 -24.04 7.00
C HIS A 176 2.78 -23.16 5.83
N TYR A 177 3.94 -22.54 5.98
CA TYR A 177 4.59 -21.73 4.96
C TYR A 177 5.83 -22.45 4.47
N ALA A 178 5.65 -23.27 3.43
CA ALA A 178 6.75 -23.99 2.80
C ALA A 178 7.75 -23.02 2.15
N ARG A 179 9.02 -23.44 2.05
CA ARG A 179 10.03 -22.71 1.28
C ARG A 179 9.71 -22.76 -0.22
N GLY A 180 9.89 -21.65 -0.93
CA GLY A 180 9.67 -21.54 -2.37
C GLY A 180 8.49 -20.65 -2.73
N ASN A 181 7.96 -20.80 -3.95
CA ASN A 181 6.79 -20.04 -4.38
C ASN A 181 5.54 -20.62 -3.71
N ILE A 182 4.95 -19.85 -2.80
CA ILE A 182 3.73 -20.23 -2.09
C ILE A 182 2.59 -19.25 -2.40
N THR A 183 1.37 -19.77 -2.43
CA THR A 183 0.17 -18.94 -2.55
C THR A 183 -0.40 -18.68 -1.17
N LEU A 184 -0.53 -17.40 -0.85
CA LEU A 184 -1.29 -16.85 0.26
C LEU A 184 -2.72 -16.64 -0.27
N ASP A 185 -3.51 -17.71 -0.19
CA ASP A 185 -4.83 -17.85 -0.81
C ASP A 185 -5.95 -17.16 -0.03
N THR A 186 -5.68 -16.76 1.21
CA THR A 186 -6.60 -16.01 2.07
C THR A 186 -5.87 -14.86 2.75
N GLY A 187 -6.62 -13.81 3.09
CA GLY A 187 -6.14 -12.68 3.88
C GLY A 187 -5.56 -13.13 5.21
N ALA A 188 -6.23 -14.05 5.92
CA ALA A 188 -5.74 -14.64 7.16
C ALA A 188 -4.34 -15.27 7.02
N LYS A 189 -4.11 -16.05 5.96
CA LYS A 189 -2.81 -16.67 5.67
C LYS A 189 -1.75 -15.62 5.30
N ALA A 190 -2.13 -14.56 4.58
CA ALA A 190 -1.23 -13.45 4.30
C ALA A 190 -0.86 -12.67 5.56
N MET A 191 -1.81 -12.45 6.47
CA MET A 191 -1.57 -11.79 7.76
C MET A 191 -0.62 -12.59 8.65
N GLY A 192 -0.75 -13.91 8.72
CA GLY A 192 0.24 -14.76 9.39
C GLY A 192 1.63 -14.59 8.77
N TYR A 193 1.71 -14.59 7.43
CA TYR A 193 2.96 -14.43 6.69
C TYR A 193 3.65 -13.10 6.99
N VAL A 194 2.95 -11.96 7.00
CA VAL A 194 3.56 -10.65 7.23
C VAL A 194 3.81 -10.31 8.70
N ARG A 195 3.22 -11.05 9.66
CA ARG A 195 3.38 -10.80 11.10
C ARG A 195 4.50 -11.61 11.75
N MET A 196 4.92 -12.72 11.15
CA MET A 196 5.99 -13.55 11.71
C MET A 196 7.26 -12.71 11.92
N ARG A 197 7.95 -12.92 13.05
CA ARG A 197 9.21 -12.23 13.38
C ARG A 197 10.22 -13.16 14.06
N HIS A 198 9.78 -13.95 15.03
CA HIS A 198 10.69 -14.69 15.91
C HIS A 198 11.32 -15.92 15.24
N LEU A 199 10.67 -16.48 14.23
CA LEU A 199 11.21 -17.60 13.44
C LEU A 199 12.14 -17.12 12.32
N ASP A 200 12.23 -15.81 12.09
CA ASP A 200 13.07 -15.22 11.05
C ASP A 200 14.46 -14.93 11.63
N PRO A 201 15.55 -15.50 11.08
CA PRO A 201 16.91 -15.17 11.50
C PRO A 201 17.24 -13.68 11.36
N GLN A 202 16.53 -12.96 10.48
CA GLN A 202 16.69 -11.51 10.29
C GLN A 202 15.72 -10.68 11.13
N GLY A 203 14.86 -11.32 11.95
CA GLY A 203 13.91 -10.66 12.84
C GLY A 203 13.00 -9.67 12.13
N ASP A 204 13.04 -8.41 12.57
CA ASP A 204 12.18 -7.34 12.03
C ASP A 204 12.49 -7.01 10.56
N PHE A 205 13.76 -7.14 10.15
CA PHE A 205 14.16 -6.91 8.76
C PHE A 205 13.56 -7.96 7.82
N GLY A 206 13.52 -9.23 8.23
CA GLY A 206 12.85 -10.28 7.47
C GLY A 206 11.32 -10.09 7.41
N ARG A 207 10.73 -9.55 8.48
CA ARG A 207 9.31 -9.14 8.50
C ARG A 207 9.02 -8.04 7.48
N ASN A 208 9.84 -6.99 7.45
CA ASN A 208 9.68 -5.89 6.49
C ASN A 208 9.85 -6.39 5.04
N GLN A 209 10.80 -7.32 4.79
CA GLN A 209 10.93 -7.94 3.47
C GLN A 209 9.64 -8.67 3.05
N ARG A 210 9.05 -9.48 3.94
CA ARG A 210 7.79 -10.19 3.67
C ARG A 210 6.63 -9.23 3.40
N GLN A 211 6.58 -8.09 4.10
CA GLN A 211 5.59 -7.04 3.83
C GLN A 211 5.76 -6.46 2.42
N ARG A 212 7.00 -6.13 2.01
CA ARG A 212 7.29 -5.69 0.63
C ARG A 212 6.92 -6.75 -0.40
N ASP A 213 7.27 -8.02 -0.17
CA ASP A 213 6.95 -9.14 -1.06
C ASP A 213 5.43 -9.25 -1.30
N VAL A 214 4.63 -9.11 -0.23
CA VAL A 214 3.16 -9.14 -0.31
C VAL A 214 2.63 -7.92 -1.06
N ILE A 215 3.14 -6.71 -0.77
CA ILE A 215 2.74 -5.48 -1.49
C ILE A 215 3.04 -5.64 -2.99
N MET A 216 4.22 -6.11 -3.35
CA MET A 216 4.59 -6.40 -4.74
C MET A 216 3.65 -7.41 -5.40
N ALA A 217 3.32 -8.48 -4.68
CA ALA A 217 2.43 -9.51 -5.20
C ALA A 217 1.01 -8.98 -5.40
N ILE A 218 0.49 -8.15 -4.48
CA ILE A 218 -0.79 -7.44 -4.64
C ILE A 218 -0.74 -6.52 -5.85
N VAL A 219 0.28 -5.67 -5.95
CA VAL A 219 0.47 -4.74 -7.06
C VAL A 219 0.49 -5.48 -8.41
N ASN A 220 1.23 -6.59 -8.51
CA ASN A 220 1.29 -7.41 -9.72
C ASN A 220 -0.06 -8.07 -10.04
N LYS A 221 -0.76 -8.57 -9.02
CA LYS A 221 -2.11 -9.13 -9.17
C LYS A 221 -3.07 -8.07 -9.70
N MET A 222 -3.07 -6.86 -9.13
CA MET A 222 -3.97 -5.77 -9.50
C MET A 222 -3.83 -5.32 -10.95
N ALA A 223 -2.65 -5.37 -11.58
CA ALA A 223 -2.58 -5.02 -13.01
C ALA A 223 -2.67 -6.20 -13.97
N SER A 224 -2.54 -7.44 -13.47
CA SER A 224 -2.97 -8.58 -14.26
C SER A 224 -4.49 -8.60 -14.46
N VAL A 225 -5.22 -7.84 -13.62
CA VAL A 225 -6.66 -7.63 -13.76
C VAL A 225 -6.94 -6.68 -14.93
N SER A 226 -7.35 -7.25 -16.06
CA SER A 226 -7.84 -6.51 -17.22
C SER A 226 -9.32 -6.13 -17.13
N SER A 227 -10.04 -6.63 -16.11
CA SER A 227 -11.48 -6.43 -15.97
C SER A 227 -11.82 -5.26 -15.04
N ILE A 228 -12.55 -4.28 -15.57
CA ILE A 228 -13.11 -3.16 -14.79
C ILE A 228 -13.87 -3.70 -13.56
N SER A 229 -14.62 -4.80 -13.69
CA SER A 229 -15.44 -5.36 -12.61
C SER A 229 -14.64 -5.91 -11.41
N ARG A 230 -13.38 -6.29 -11.61
CA ARG A 230 -12.52 -6.74 -10.51
C ARG A 230 -11.83 -5.57 -9.83
N PHE A 231 -11.45 -4.54 -10.59
CA PHE A 231 -10.96 -3.29 -10.02
C PHE A 231 -12.02 -2.67 -9.09
N THR A 232 -13.29 -2.72 -9.50
CA THR A 232 -14.40 -2.22 -8.69
C THR A 232 -14.61 -3.04 -7.41
N ASN A 233 -14.56 -4.36 -7.50
CA ASN A 233 -14.66 -5.22 -6.30
C ASN A 233 -13.51 -4.99 -5.32
N ILE A 234 -12.30 -4.69 -5.81
CA ILE A 234 -11.16 -4.36 -4.95
C ILE A 234 -11.44 -3.07 -4.19
N LEU A 235 -11.85 -1.99 -4.87
CA LEU A 235 -12.14 -0.72 -4.20
C LEU A 235 -13.30 -0.84 -3.20
N ASP A 236 -14.34 -1.59 -3.55
CA ASP A 236 -15.46 -1.86 -2.63
C ASP A 236 -15.00 -2.66 -1.39
N ALA A 237 -14.09 -3.63 -1.56
CA ALA A 237 -13.54 -4.41 -0.44
C ALA A 237 -12.58 -3.62 0.46
N LEU A 238 -11.87 -2.62 -0.10
CA LEU A 238 -10.99 -1.75 0.68
C LEU A 238 -11.77 -0.83 1.62
N GLY A 239 -12.96 -0.40 1.19
CA GLY A 239 -13.97 0.27 2.02
C GLY A 239 -13.40 1.31 2.99
N SER A 240 -13.85 1.27 4.25
CA SER A 240 -13.38 2.16 5.32
C SER A 240 -12.02 1.77 5.91
N ASN A 241 -11.48 0.61 5.54
CA ASN A 241 -10.24 0.06 6.11
C ASN A 241 -8.97 0.63 5.46
N VAL A 242 -9.13 1.30 4.32
CA VAL A 242 -8.10 2.10 3.67
C VAL A 242 -8.48 3.57 3.71
N LYS A 243 -7.47 4.39 3.93
CA LYS A 243 -7.60 5.84 3.88
C LYS A 243 -6.47 6.47 3.08
N THR A 244 -6.79 7.46 2.27
CA THR A 244 -5.85 8.07 1.32
C THR A 244 -6.32 9.44 0.87
N ASN A 245 -5.41 10.28 0.40
CA ASN A 245 -5.74 11.51 -0.33
C ASN A 245 -5.77 11.33 -1.86
N LEU A 246 -5.73 10.08 -2.36
CA LEU A 246 -5.97 9.78 -3.76
C LEU A 246 -7.46 9.90 -4.08
N THR A 247 -7.80 10.66 -5.13
CA THR A 247 -9.16 10.64 -5.67
C THR A 247 -9.41 9.38 -6.50
N TYR A 248 -10.68 9.08 -6.79
CA TYR A 248 -11.02 8.01 -7.74
C TYR A 248 -10.31 8.17 -9.09
N ASP A 249 -10.24 9.40 -9.60
CA ASP A 249 -9.58 9.68 -10.88
C ASP A 249 -8.06 9.50 -10.78
N ASP A 250 -7.43 9.83 -9.64
CA ASP A 250 -6.01 9.52 -9.41
C ASP A 250 -5.76 8.02 -9.42
N MET A 251 -6.55 7.24 -8.67
CA MET A 251 -6.41 5.78 -8.60
C MET A 251 -6.55 5.14 -9.99
N LYS A 252 -7.54 5.59 -10.77
CA LYS A 252 -7.76 5.15 -12.14
C LYS A 252 -6.57 5.53 -13.04
N ASN A 253 -6.08 6.76 -12.96
CA ASN A 253 -4.97 7.23 -13.76
C ASN A 253 -3.66 6.53 -13.39
N ILE A 254 -3.42 6.24 -12.12
CA ILE A 254 -2.29 5.43 -11.65
C ILE A 254 -2.39 4.02 -12.24
N ALA A 255 -3.54 3.36 -12.10
CA ALA A 255 -3.75 2.01 -12.61
C ALA A 255 -3.53 1.89 -14.14
N LEU A 256 -3.87 2.94 -14.91
CA LEU A 256 -3.74 2.95 -16.36
C LEU A 256 -2.36 3.42 -16.84
N ASN A 257 -1.84 4.52 -16.28
CA ASN A 257 -0.67 5.23 -16.81
C ASN A 257 0.64 4.84 -16.12
N TYR A 258 0.59 4.26 -14.91
CA TYR A 258 1.79 3.89 -14.14
C TYR A 258 2.01 2.38 -14.09
N ARG A 259 1.19 1.59 -14.78
CA ARG A 259 1.29 0.11 -14.79
C ARG A 259 2.65 -0.40 -15.26
N ASP A 260 3.31 0.36 -16.15
CA ASP A 260 4.61 0.04 -16.73
C ASP A 260 5.76 0.39 -15.77
N ALA A 261 5.50 1.19 -14.71
CA ALA A 261 6.48 1.50 -13.67
C ALA A 261 7.01 0.26 -12.93
N ARG A 262 6.44 -0.92 -13.16
CA ARG A 262 6.89 -2.18 -12.54
C ARG A 262 7.86 -2.97 -13.39
N GLU A 263 8.19 -2.52 -14.60
CA GLU A 263 9.22 -3.17 -15.41
C GLU A 263 10.56 -3.19 -14.66
N HIS A 264 10.83 -2.15 -13.87
CA HIS A 264 11.97 -2.07 -12.97
C HIS A 264 11.51 -1.87 -11.52
N THR A 265 12.00 -2.70 -10.61
CA THR A 265 11.65 -2.65 -9.19
C THR A 265 12.92 -2.45 -8.37
N ILE A 266 12.90 -1.46 -7.48
CA ILE A 266 13.99 -1.16 -6.56
C ILE A 266 13.44 -1.32 -5.15
N ASP A 267 13.88 -2.38 -4.47
CA ASP A 267 13.52 -2.61 -3.07
C ASP A 267 14.70 -2.26 -2.17
N TYR A 268 14.48 -1.34 -1.24
CA TYR A 268 15.48 -0.93 -0.27
C TYR A 268 14.90 -0.86 1.13
N GLU A 269 15.77 -1.04 2.11
CA GLU A 269 15.42 -0.91 3.50
C GLU A 269 16.50 -0.11 4.20
N VAL A 270 16.07 0.95 4.88
CA VAL A 270 16.94 1.84 5.63
C VAL A 270 17.76 1.05 6.65
N LYS A 271 19.08 1.24 6.61
CA LYS A 271 20.02 0.59 7.51
C LYS A 271 20.38 1.48 8.69
N GLY A 272 20.72 0.86 9.81
CA GLY A 272 21.08 1.59 11.01
C GLY A 272 21.65 0.67 12.08
N GLN A 273 22.08 1.24 13.18
CA GLN A 273 22.60 0.50 14.32
C GLN A 273 21.56 0.45 15.43
N SER A 274 21.35 -0.73 16.00
CA SER A 274 20.50 -0.86 17.18
C SER A 274 21.22 -0.28 18.38
N GLN A 275 20.58 0.69 19.06
CA GLN A 275 21.11 1.34 20.25
C GLN A 275 20.04 1.42 21.33
N LYS A 276 20.42 1.11 22.57
CA LYS A 276 19.56 1.30 23.74
C LYS A 276 19.80 2.69 24.33
N ILE A 277 18.77 3.53 24.35
CA ILE A 277 18.82 4.90 24.88
C ILE A 277 17.73 5.01 25.93
N ASN A 278 18.09 5.38 27.17
CA ASN A 278 17.16 5.48 28.30
C ASN A 278 16.27 4.23 28.50
N GLY A 279 16.84 3.03 28.29
CA GLY A 279 16.11 1.77 28.44
C GLY A 279 15.33 1.30 27.21
N ILE A 280 15.15 2.16 26.19
CA ILE A 280 14.37 1.86 24.98
C ILE A 280 15.32 1.57 23.81
N TYR A 281 15.02 0.53 23.03
CA TYR A 281 15.77 0.20 21.81
C TYR A 281 15.31 1.05 20.64
N TYR A 282 16.28 1.65 19.95
CA TYR A 282 16.11 2.46 18.75
C TYR A 282 16.98 1.92 17.62
N LEU A 283 16.57 2.16 16.38
CA LEU A 283 17.44 2.07 15.21
C LEU A 283 17.99 3.47 14.91
N VAL A 284 19.28 3.66 15.12
CA VAL A 284 19.97 4.93 14.84
C VAL A 284 20.53 4.89 13.43
N VAL A 285 20.05 5.79 12.58
CA VAL A 285 20.43 5.90 11.17
C VAL A 285 21.45 7.03 11.01
N GLY A 286 22.61 6.73 10.45
CA GLY A 286 23.68 7.70 10.20
C GLY A 286 23.34 8.68 9.06
N SER A 287 23.98 9.85 9.05
CA SER A 287 23.75 10.89 8.03
C SER A 287 24.01 10.40 6.60
N ALA A 288 25.06 9.59 6.37
CA ALA A 288 25.35 9.03 5.06
C ALA A 288 24.24 8.12 4.53
N GLU A 289 23.59 7.37 5.42
CA GLU A 289 22.45 6.52 5.03
C GLU A 289 21.20 7.35 4.77
N LYS A 290 20.94 8.39 5.57
CA LYS A 290 19.84 9.35 5.28
C LYS A 290 20.03 10.04 3.93
N GLN A 291 21.27 10.46 3.63
CA GLN A 291 21.61 11.06 2.34
C GLN A 291 21.41 10.08 1.20
N ARG A 292 21.84 8.82 1.35
CA ARG A 292 21.58 7.78 0.35
C ARG A 292 20.08 7.63 0.07
N VAL A 293 19.27 7.53 1.12
CA VAL A 293 17.81 7.40 0.99
C VAL A 293 17.22 8.62 0.28
N HIS A 294 17.67 9.83 0.63
CA HIS A 294 17.30 11.06 -0.05
C HIS A 294 17.65 10.98 -1.55
N ASP A 295 18.89 10.68 -1.89
CA ASP A 295 19.38 10.61 -3.27
C ASP A 295 18.61 9.57 -4.09
N MET A 296 18.33 8.39 -3.50
CA MET A 296 17.55 7.33 -4.15
C MET A 296 16.15 7.79 -4.53
N ILE A 297 15.48 8.57 -3.68
CA ILE A 297 14.14 9.08 -3.96
C ILE A 297 14.21 10.24 -4.96
N SER A 298 15.12 11.20 -4.75
CA SER A 298 15.30 12.38 -5.62
C SER A 298 15.63 11.98 -7.07
N GLU A 299 16.51 11.00 -7.26
CA GLU A 299 16.85 10.46 -8.59
C GLU A 299 15.59 9.95 -9.31
N GLN A 300 14.71 9.23 -8.62
CA GLN A 300 13.48 8.71 -9.21
C GLN A 300 12.42 9.80 -9.43
N LEU A 301 12.47 10.91 -8.70
CA LEU A 301 11.61 12.06 -8.93
C LEU A 301 12.11 12.98 -10.04
N GLY A 302 13.35 12.80 -10.49
CA GLY A 302 13.99 13.67 -11.48
C GLY A 302 14.44 15.02 -10.91
N ASN A 303 14.73 15.04 -9.60
CA ASN A 303 15.23 16.21 -8.86
C ASN A 303 16.75 16.11 -8.62
#